data_AF-A0A286MMH4-F1
#
_entry.id   AF-A0A286MMH4-F1
#
_cell.length_a   1.000
_cell.length_b   1.000
_cell.length_c   1.000
_cell.angle_alpha   90.00
_cell.angle_beta   90.00
_cell.angle_gamma   90.00
#
_symmetry.space_group_name_H-M   'P 1'
#
loop_
_entity.id
_entity.type
_entity.pdbx_description
1 polymer ?
#
loop_
_entity_poly.entity_id
_entity_poly.type
_entity_poly.pdbx_seq_one_letter_code
_entity_poly.pdbx_strand_id
1 'polypeptide(L)'
;GIEYRDKTNDQVTIDCANAIKKYNVGIKCATITPDENRVEEFKLKKMWKSPNGTIRNILGGTVFREAIICKNIPRLVTGWDKPIIIGRHAHADQYKATDFVVPGAGKLELTWTPPSGEPIKFTVNEFAGPGVALGMFNTDASIVEFAHSSFKYALDRTYPLYLSTKNTILKKYDGRFKDIFQEIYHKQYKTKFEAAGI
;
A
#
# COMPACT_ATOMS: atom_id res chain seq x y z
N GLY A 1 -4.62 -10.76 20.61
CA GLY A 1 -3.30 -10.17 20.92
C GLY A 1 -2.20 -10.96 20.23
N ILE A 2 -0.93 -10.60 20.45
CA ILE A 2 0.23 -11.25 19.80
C ILE A 2 0.36 -12.73 20.18
N GLU A 3 0.09 -13.10 21.43
CA GLU A 3 0.16 -14.49 21.91
C GLU A 3 -0.86 -15.40 21.21
N TYR A 4 -2.08 -14.92 20.97
CA TYR A 4 -3.09 -15.72 20.25
C TYR A 4 -2.78 -15.86 18.76
N ARG A 5 -2.16 -14.83 18.16
CA ARG A 5 -1.61 -14.95 16.80
C ARG A 5 -0.52 -16.02 16.77
N ASP A 6 0.41 -16.00 17.72
CA ASP A 6 1.46 -17.01 17.82
C ASP A 6 0.91 -18.43 18.03
N LYS A 7 -0.06 -18.60 18.94
CA LYS A 7 -0.75 -19.87 19.20
C LYS A 7 -1.37 -20.45 17.92
N THR A 8 -2.00 -19.61 17.09
CA THR A 8 -2.70 -20.02 15.87
C THR A 8 -1.83 -20.03 14.61
N ASN A 9 -0.52 -19.84 14.75
CA ASN A 9 0.40 -19.66 13.62
C ASN A 9 -0.06 -18.54 12.65
N ASP A 10 -0.63 -17.48 13.22
CA ASP A 10 -1.22 -16.31 12.57
C ASP A 10 -2.48 -16.57 11.71
N GLN A 11 -3.04 -17.79 11.77
CA GLN A 11 -4.27 -18.14 11.05
C GLN A 11 -5.45 -17.25 11.45
N VAL A 12 -5.54 -16.86 12.73
CA VAL A 12 -6.59 -15.95 13.23
C VAL A 12 -6.65 -14.63 12.44
N THR A 13 -5.51 -14.12 11.97
CA THR A 13 -5.45 -12.87 11.21
C THR A 13 -6.09 -13.04 9.83
N ILE A 14 -5.88 -14.20 9.19
CA ILE A 14 -6.47 -14.56 7.90
C ILE A 14 -7.98 -14.76 8.07
N ASP A 15 -8.39 -15.49 9.09
CA ASP A 15 -9.80 -15.78 9.38
C ASP A 15 -10.59 -14.48 9.64
N CYS A 16 -10.02 -13.55 10.41
CA CYS A 16 -10.61 -12.22 10.61
C CYS A 16 -10.79 -11.45 9.30
N ALA A 17 -9.82 -11.49 8.39
CA ALA A 17 -9.95 -10.82 7.09
C ALA A 17 -11.07 -11.43 6.23
N ASN A 18 -11.18 -12.77 6.21
CA ASN A 18 -12.25 -13.46 5.50
C ASN A 18 -13.63 -13.23 6.14
N ALA A 19 -13.71 -13.12 7.47
CA ALA A 19 -14.93 -12.71 8.14
C ALA A 19 -15.35 -11.29 7.74
N ILE A 20 -14.41 -10.34 7.65
CA ILE A 20 -14.72 -8.98 7.16
C ILE A 20 -15.22 -9.03 5.71
N LYS A 21 -14.66 -9.86 4.83
CA LYS A 21 -15.23 -10.04 3.48
C LYS A 21 -16.67 -10.53 3.50
N LYS A 22 -16.98 -11.46 4.40
CA LYS A 22 -18.32 -12.04 4.54
C LYS A 22 -19.34 -11.06 5.13
N TYR A 23 -18.92 -10.23 6.09
CA TYR A 23 -19.80 -9.36 6.88
C TYR A 23 -19.63 -7.86 6.60
N ASN A 24 -18.77 -7.50 5.64
CA ASN A 24 -18.45 -6.16 5.14
C ASN A 24 -17.73 -5.21 6.11
N VAL A 25 -18.01 -5.27 7.42
CA VAL A 25 -17.50 -4.31 8.40
C VAL A 25 -16.64 -5.00 9.45
N GLY A 26 -15.49 -4.38 9.77
CA GLY A 26 -14.61 -4.81 10.85
C GLY A 26 -14.08 -3.62 11.65
N ILE A 27 -14.05 -3.76 12.97
CA ILE A 27 -13.43 -2.79 13.89
C ILE A 27 -12.21 -3.48 14.50
N LYS A 28 -11.05 -2.84 14.38
CA LYS A 28 -9.77 -3.44 14.77
C LYS A 28 -9.04 -2.60 15.79
N CYS A 29 -8.65 -3.23 16.90
CA CYS A 29 -7.72 -2.65 17.88
C CYS A 29 -6.28 -2.59 17.33
N ALA A 30 -5.45 -1.71 17.90
CA ALA A 30 -4.02 -1.67 17.63
C ALA A 30 -3.35 -3.01 18.01
N THR A 31 -2.33 -3.40 17.27
CA THR A 31 -1.69 -4.72 17.41
C THR A 31 -0.19 -4.63 17.17
N ILE A 32 0.58 -5.37 17.96
CA ILE A 32 2.02 -5.52 17.81
C ILE A 32 2.36 -6.18 16.47
N THR A 33 3.30 -5.59 15.74
CA THR A 33 4.07 -6.25 14.68
C THR A 33 5.44 -6.54 15.30
N PRO A 34 5.79 -7.81 15.54
CA PRO A 34 6.99 -8.13 16.31
C PRO A 34 8.27 -7.83 15.51
N ASP A 35 9.26 -7.27 16.20
CA ASP A 35 10.68 -7.22 15.82
C ASP A 35 11.45 -8.27 16.66
N GLU A 36 12.78 -8.29 16.58
CA GLU A 36 13.65 -9.20 17.33
C GLU A 36 13.38 -9.13 18.84
N ASN A 37 13.25 -7.91 19.39
CA ASN A 37 13.00 -7.69 20.82
C ASN A 37 11.63 -8.24 21.23
N ARG A 38 10.59 -8.07 20.39
CA ARG A 38 9.26 -8.62 20.67
C ARG A 38 9.22 -10.15 20.55
N VAL A 39 10.05 -10.75 19.71
CA VAL A 39 10.19 -12.21 19.64
C VAL A 39 10.74 -12.74 20.97
N GLU A 40 11.77 -12.10 21.52
CA GLU A 40 12.35 -12.47 22.82
C GLU A 40 11.36 -12.21 23.98
N GLU A 41 10.77 -11.02 24.04
CA GLU A 41 9.84 -10.60 25.10
C GLU A 41 8.64 -11.56 25.23
N PHE A 42 8.03 -11.94 24.11
CA PHE A 42 6.83 -12.78 24.09
C PHE A 42 7.12 -14.25 23.80
N LYS A 43 8.39 -14.65 23.68
CA LYS A 43 8.84 -16.01 23.31
C LYS A 43 8.11 -16.54 22.07
N LEU A 44 8.05 -15.72 21.03
CA LEU A 44 7.29 -16.02 19.81
C LEU A 44 8.00 -17.13 19.00
N LYS A 45 7.22 -17.97 18.33
CA LYS A 45 7.75 -19.01 17.42
C LYS A 45 8.56 -18.42 16.27
N LYS A 46 8.17 -17.23 15.81
CA LYS A 46 8.89 -16.44 14.79
C LYS A 46 8.42 -14.99 14.77
N MET A 47 9.15 -14.17 14.03
CA MET A 47 8.75 -12.79 13.71
C MET A 47 7.56 -12.79 12.74
N TRP A 48 6.34 -12.79 13.28
CA TRP A 48 5.11 -12.77 12.49
C TRP A 48 4.97 -11.48 11.68
N LYS A 49 4.42 -11.59 10.46
CA LYS A 49 4.14 -10.43 9.59
C LYS A 49 3.14 -9.47 10.25
N SER A 50 3.06 -8.22 9.78
CA SER A 50 2.09 -7.27 10.32
C SER A 50 0.65 -7.74 10.04
N PRO A 51 -0.24 -7.80 11.04
CA PRO A 51 -1.61 -8.23 10.83
C PRO A 51 -2.39 -7.19 10.02
N ASN A 52 -1.99 -5.91 10.09
CA ASN A 52 -2.53 -4.86 9.23
C ASN A 52 -2.19 -5.14 7.76
N GLY A 53 -0.96 -5.58 7.47
CA GLY A 53 -0.51 -5.96 6.14
C GLY A 53 -1.29 -7.15 5.60
N THR A 54 -1.45 -8.21 6.41
CA THR A 54 -2.23 -9.40 6.03
C THR A 54 -3.68 -9.07 5.71
N ILE A 55 -4.38 -8.32 6.59
CA ILE A 55 -5.79 -7.95 6.38
C ILE A 55 -5.92 -7.10 5.11
N ARG A 56 -5.08 -6.08 4.93
CA ARG A 56 -5.10 -5.22 3.72
C ARG A 56 -4.83 -6.01 2.45
N ASN A 57 -3.90 -6.96 2.50
CA ASN A 57 -3.58 -7.80 1.35
C ASN A 57 -4.74 -8.71 0.93
N ILE A 58 -5.54 -9.16 1.90
CA ILE A 58 -6.71 -9.99 1.65
C ILE A 58 -7.89 -9.13 1.18
N LEU A 59 -8.15 -7.99 1.82
CA LEU A 59 -9.29 -7.13 1.51
C LEU A 59 -9.08 -6.24 0.28
N GLY A 60 -7.85 -5.82 0.01
CA GLY A 60 -7.54 -4.78 -0.97
C GLY A 60 -7.98 -3.38 -0.51
N GLY A 61 -7.98 -2.43 -1.45
CA GLY A 61 -8.56 -1.11 -1.28
C GLY A 61 -7.63 -0.01 -0.77
N THR A 62 -8.26 1.01 -0.19
CA THR A 62 -7.65 2.30 0.16
C THR A 62 -7.89 2.62 1.61
N VAL A 63 -6.84 2.96 2.34
CA VAL A 63 -6.93 3.39 3.74
C VAL A 63 -6.97 4.91 3.77
N PHE A 64 -8.15 5.47 4.08
CA PHE A 64 -8.30 6.89 4.33
C PHE A 64 -7.92 7.22 5.77
N ARG A 65 -7.09 8.26 5.95
CA ARG A 65 -6.71 8.80 7.26
C ARG A 65 -7.04 10.28 7.29
N GLU A 66 -7.74 10.69 8.34
CA GLU A 66 -8.18 12.06 8.56
C GLU A 66 -7.91 12.43 10.02
N ALA A 67 -7.54 13.69 10.26
CA ALA A 67 -7.36 14.21 11.60
C ALA A 67 -8.70 14.51 12.27
N ILE A 68 -8.84 14.16 13.55
CA ILE A 68 -9.92 14.64 14.40
C ILE A 68 -9.51 16.01 14.94
N ILE A 69 -10.21 17.07 14.53
CA ILE A 69 -9.87 18.45 14.87
C ILE A 69 -10.58 18.88 16.16
N CYS A 70 -9.80 19.24 17.18
CA CYS A 70 -10.29 19.81 18.43
C CYS A 70 -10.07 21.32 18.44
N LYS A 71 -11.13 22.10 18.68
CA LYS A 71 -11.08 23.58 18.65
C LYS A 71 -10.05 24.20 19.61
N ASN A 72 -9.77 23.52 20.71
CA ASN A 72 -8.88 23.97 21.79
C ASN A 72 -7.44 23.44 21.67
N ILE A 73 -7.11 22.68 20.62
CA ILE A 73 -5.76 22.13 20.43
C ILE A 73 -5.06 22.92 19.30
N PRO A 74 -3.98 23.65 19.59
CA PRO A 74 -3.22 24.36 18.56
C PRO A 74 -2.57 23.36 17.59
N ARG A 75 -2.51 23.75 16.31
CA ARG A 75 -1.88 22.94 15.25
C ARG A 75 -0.44 23.37 15.04
N LEU A 76 0.43 22.41 14.73
CA LEU A 76 1.84 22.68 14.42
C LEU A 76 1.98 23.55 13.16
N VAL A 77 1.21 23.22 12.12
CA VAL A 77 1.10 24.04 10.91
C VAL A 77 -0.13 24.92 11.06
N THR A 78 0.10 26.20 11.36
CA THR A 78 -0.95 27.13 11.78
C THR A 78 -1.94 27.50 10.68
N GLY A 79 -1.55 27.42 9.41
CA GLY A 79 -2.43 27.70 8.27
C GLY A 79 -3.38 26.56 7.87
N TRP A 80 -3.33 25.41 8.55
CA TRP A 80 -4.19 24.26 8.22
C TRP A 80 -5.53 24.32 8.96
N ASP A 81 -6.49 25.05 8.41
CA ASP A 81 -7.81 25.21 9.05
C ASP A 81 -8.83 24.15 8.65
N LYS A 82 -8.52 23.34 7.64
CA LYS A 82 -9.31 22.17 7.20
C LYS A 82 -8.47 20.89 7.35
N PRO A 83 -9.09 19.74 7.64
CA PRO A 83 -8.36 18.47 7.69
C PRO A 83 -7.82 18.10 6.32
N ILE A 84 -6.65 17.47 6.30
CA ILE A 84 -6.11 16.80 5.11
C ILE A 84 -6.45 15.32 5.22
N ILE A 85 -7.04 14.76 4.17
CA ILE A 85 -7.39 13.35 4.10
C ILE A 85 -6.36 12.65 3.22
N ILE A 86 -5.66 11.66 3.79
CA ILE A 86 -4.69 10.86 3.06
C ILE A 86 -5.34 9.54 2.65
N GLY A 87 -5.59 9.37 1.35
CA GLY A 87 -5.95 8.09 0.74
C GLY A 87 -4.70 7.28 0.44
N ARG A 88 -4.39 6.28 1.26
CA ARG A 88 -3.23 5.40 1.08
C ARG A 88 -3.63 4.13 0.32
N HIS A 89 -2.99 3.87 -0.82
CA HIS A 89 -3.10 2.58 -1.50
C HIS A 89 -2.56 1.45 -0.63
N ALA A 90 -3.38 0.43 -0.38
CA ALA A 90 -3.08 -0.62 0.59
C ALA A 90 -2.68 -1.95 -0.07
N HIS A 91 -1.98 -1.89 -1.20
CA HIS A 91 -1.61 -3.07 -1.98
C HIS A 91 -0.18 -3.00 -2.52
N ALA A 92 0.55 -4.11 -2.37
CA ALA A 92 1.85 -4.38 -2.98
C ALA A 92 2.95 -3.34 -2.68
N ASP A 93 3.71 -2.89 -3.69
CA ASP A 93 4.89 -2.04 -3.55
C ASP A 93 5.86 -2.59 -2.47
N GLN A 94 6.42 -1.73 -1.61
CA GLN A 94 7.32 -2.18 -0.54
C GLN A 94 6.66 -3.18 0.43
N TYR A 95 5.33 -3.19 0.55
CA TYR A 95 4.61 -4.08 1.47
C TYR A 95 4.51 -5.54 0.96
N LYS A 96 4.85 -5.78 -0.31
CA LYS A 96 5.00 -7.13 -0.89
C LYS A 96 6.29 -7.26 -1.71
N ALA A 97 7.31 -6.46 -1.36
CA ALA A 97 8.60 -6.57 -2.00
C ALA A 97 9.30 -7.88 -1.60
N THR A 98 10.24 -8.32 -2.43
CA THR A 98 11.26 -9.31 -2.07
C THR A 98 12.59 -8.61 -2.04
N ASP A 99 13.30 -8.72 -0.93
CA ASP A 99 14.59 -8.08 -0.70
C ASP A 99 15.61 -9.07 -0.14
N PHE A 100 16.89 -8.80 -0.38
CA PHE A 100 17.99 -9.60 0.15
C PHE A 100 19.30 -8.80 0.18
N VAL A 101 20.25 -9.30 0.97
CA VAL A 101 21.63 -8.82 0.98
C VAL A 101 22.41 -9.51 -0.13
N VAL A 102 22.97 -8.72 -1.04
CA VAL A 102 23.86 -9.20 -2.10
C VAL A 102 25.22 -9.53 -1.46
N PRO A 103 25.70 -10.78 -1.54
CA PRO A 103 26.86 -11.22 -0.75
C PRO A 103 28.22 -10.78 -1.31
N GLY A 104 28.29 -10.34 -2.57
CA GLY A 104 29.54 -10.01 -3.25
C GLY A 104 29.32 -9.60 -4.71
N ALA A 105 30.40 -9.57 -5.49
CA ALA A 105 30.34 -9.21 -6.90
C ALA A 105 29.45 -10.15 -7.72
N GLY A 106 28.69 -9.62 -8.68
CA GLY A 106 27.78 -10.41 -9.50
C GLY A 106 26.74 -9.57 -10.24
N LYS A 107 25.94 -10.21 -11.09
CA LYS A 107 24.91 -9.55 -11.90
C LYS A 107 23.52 -9.70 -11.27
N LEU A 108 22.81 -8.60 -11.09
CA LEU A 108 21.40 -8.60 -10.70
C LEU A 108 20.52 -8.33 -11.92
N GLU A 109 19.57 -9.23 -12.17
CA GLU A 109 18.64 -9.14 -13.29
C GLU A 109 17.19 -9.25 -12.80
N LEU A 110 16.29 -8.53 -13.45
CA LEU A 110 14.84 -8.66 -13.31
C LEU A 110 14.30 -9.38 -14.54
N THR A 111 13.65 -10.51 -14.33
CA THR A 111 13.12 -11.36 -15.41
C THR A 111 11.61 -11.54 -15.27
N TRP A 112 10.88 -11.31 -16.35
CA TRP A 112 9.47 -11.67 -16.50
C TRP A 112 9.35 -12.87 -17.43
N THR A 113 8.75 -13.95 -16.96
CA THR A 113 8.54 -15.17 -17.73
C THR A 113 7.06 -15.31 -18.08
N PRO A 114 6.65 -15.05 -19.34
CA PRO A 114 5.26 -15.21 -19.73
C PRO A 114 4.88 -16.70 -19.84
N PRO A 115 3.58 -17.06 -19.74
CA PRO A 115 3.11 -18.43 -19.97
C PRO A 115 3.44 -18.98 -21.37
N SER A 116 3.59 -18.09 -22.35
CA SER A 116 3.99 -18.40 -23.73
C SER A 116 4.77 -17.21 -24.32
N GLY A 117 5.77 -17.49 -25.15
CA GLY A 117 6.64 -16.49 -25.77
C GLY A 117 7.94 -16.26 -25.00
N GLU A 118 8.72 -15.27 -25.44
CA GLU A 118 10.06 -15.02 -24.92
C GLU A 118 10.06 -14.29 -23.56
N PRO A 119 10.92 -14.68 -22.60
CA PRO A 119 11.13 -13.93 -21.37
C PRO A 119 11.62 -12.51 -21.61
N ILE A 120 11.16 -11.58 -20.79
CA ILE A 120 11.67 -10.20 -20.77
C ILE A 120 12.72 -10.10 -19.67
N LYS A 121 13.91 -9.62 -19.99
CA LYS A 121 15.03 -9.54 -19.06
C LYS A 121 15.62 -8.13 -19.01
N PHE A 122 15.86 -7.63 -17.80
CA PHE A 122 16.51 -6.35 -17.56
C PHE A 122 17.69 -6.53 -16.61
N THR A 123 18.87 -6.03 -16.97
CA THR A 123 19.96 -5.87 -16.00
C THR A 123 19.61 -4.71 -15.07
N VAL A 124 19.54 -4.97 -13.77
CA VAL A 124 19.33 -3.94 -12.75
C VAL A 124 20.65 -3.29 -12.38
N ASN A 125 21.66 -4.11 -12.10
CA ASN A 125 23.01 -3.64 -11.75
C ASN A 125 24.04 -4.77 -11.92
N GLU A 126 25.30 -4.39 -12.14
CA GLU A 126 26.46 -5.25 -11.97
C GLU A 126 27.20 -4.84 -10.70
N PHE A 127 27.11 -5.68 -9.67
CA PHE A 127 27.74 -5.45 -8.38
C PHE A 127 29.23 -5.77 -8.46
N ALA A 128 30.07 -4.84 -8.00
CA ALA A 128 31.49 -5.04 -7.80
C ALA A 128 31.84 -5.61 -6.40
N GLY A 129 30.85 -5.71 -5.50
CA GLY A 129 31.01 -6.15 -4.12
C GLY A 129 29.65 -6.28 -3.41
N PRO A 130 29.64 -6.50 -2.09
CA PRO A 130 28.41 -6.67 -1.32
C PRO A 130 27.46 -5.47 -1.41
N GLY A 131 26.16 -5.72 -1.24
CA GLY A 131 25.14 -4.68 -1.33
C GLY A 131 23.75 -5.16 -0.91
N VAL A 132 22.71 -4.49 -1.38
CA VAL A 132 21.31 -4.87 -1.15
C VAL A 132 20.51 -4.73 -2.43
N ALA A 133 19.46 -5.54 -2.56
CA ALA A 133 18.56 -5.50 -3.70
C ALA A 133 17.12 -5.70 -3.25
N LEU A 134 16.19 -5.08 -3.98
CA LEU A 134 14.76 -5.24 -3.76
C LEU A 134 14.02 -5.26 -5.10
N GLY A 135 12.97 -6.08 -5.18
CA GLY A 135 12.01 -6.09 -6.27
C GLY A 135 10.60 -5.86 -5.72
N MET A 136 9.83 -5.00 -6.37
CA MET A 136 8.43 -4.72 -6.01
C MET A 136 7.54 -4.67 -7.25
N PHE A 137 6.24 -4.77 -7.03
CA PHE A 137 5.25 -4.79 -8.11
C PHE A 137 3.95 -4.14 -7.66
N ASN A 138 3.11 -3.81 -8.64
CA ASN A 138 1.69 -3.55 -8.44
C ASN A 138 0.90 -4.09 -9.63
N THR A 139 -0.42 -3.95 -9.60
CA THR A 139 -1.31 -4.46 -10.66
C THR A 139 -2.27 -3.37 -11.09
N ASP A 140 -2.53 -3.26 -12.40
CA ASP A 140 -3.49 -2.30 -12.95
C ASP A 140 -4.86 -2.38 -12.25
N ALA A 141 -5.38 -3.59 -12.02
CA ALA A 141 -6.67 -3.79 -11.32
C ALA A 141 -6.71 -3.09 -9.95
N SER A 142 -5.67 -3.25 -9.13
CA SER A 142 -5.59 -2.61 -7.82
C SER A 142 -5.41 -1.09 -7.91
N ILE A 143 -4.70 -0.59 -8.93
CA ILE A 143 -4.54 0.86 -9.16
C ILE A 143 -5.87 1.48 -9.60
N VAL A 144 -6.63 0.79 -10.45
CA VAL A 144 -7.98 1.20 -10.88
C VAL A 144 -8.93 1.29 -9.68
N GLU A 145 -8.92 0.29 -8.80
CA GLU A 145 -9.71 0.31 -7.56
C GLU A 145 -9.29 1.47 -6.63
N PHE A 146 -7.99 1.72 -6.51
CA PHE A 146 -7.46 2.85 -5.76
C PHE A 146 -7.92 4.20 -6.33
N ALA A 147 -7.90 4.35 -7.66
CA ALA A 147 -8.40 5.55 -8.32
C ALA A 147 -9.90 5.76 -8.06
N HIS A 148 -10.72 4.72 -8.28
CA HIS A 148 -12.16 4.81 -8.05
C HIS A 148 -12.52 5.14 -6.61
N SER A 149 -11.90 4.48 -5.64
CA SER A 149 -12.15 4.77 -4.22
C SER A 149 -11.75 6.21 -3.87
N SER A 150 -10.62 6.70 -4.39
CA SER A 150 -10.15 8.07 -4.15
C SER A 150 -11.08 9.12 -4.75
N PHE A 151 -11.51 8.95 -6.01
CA PHE A 151 -12.45 9.89 -6.65
C PHE A 151 -13.81 9.89 -5.97
N LYS A 152 -14.36 8.71 -5.62
CA LYS A 152 -15.65 8.60 -4.93
C LYS A 152 -15.59 9.27 -3.55
N TYR A 153 -14.52 9.03 -2.79
CA TYR A 153 -14.36 9.62 -1.47
C TYR A 153 -14.16 11.14 -1.54
N ALA A 154 -13.40 11.63 -2.51
CA ALA A 154 -13.22 13.07 -2.74
C ALA A 154 -14.55 13.77 -3.09
N LEU A 155 -15.38 13.16 -3.96
CA LEU A 155 -16.73 13.67 -4.27
C LEU A 155 -17.66 13.67 -3.05
N ASP A 156 -17.70 12.57 -2.31
CA ASP A 156 -18.53 12.44 -1.10
C ASP A 156 -18.17 13.49 -0.04
N ARG A 157 -16.88 13.79 0.08
CA ARG A 157 -16.38 14.79 1.03
C ARG A 157 -16.40 16.22 0.48
N THR A 158 -16.63 16.40 -0.81
CA THR A 158 -16.47 17.68 -1.53
C THR A 158 -15.07 18.28 -1.34
N TYR A 159 -14.03 17.46 -1.57
CA TYR A 159 -12.62 17.88 -1.53
C TYR A 159 -11.97 17.74 -2.90
N PRO A 160 -11.06 18.64 -3.30
CA PRO A 160 -10.20 18.42 -4.46
C PRO A 160 -9.30 17.19 -4.20
N LEU A 161 -8.96 16.48 -5.26
CA LEU A 161 -8.11 15.29 -5.18
C LEU A 161 -6.74 15.53 -5.83
N TYR A 162 -5.68 15.18 -5.11
CA TYR A 162 -4.31 15.21 -5.60
C TYR A 162 -3.69 13.81 -5.52
N LEU A 163 -3.14 13.34 -6.64
CA LEU A 163 -2.24 12.19 -6.69
C LEU A 163 -0.81 12.69 -6.92
N SER A 164 0.13 12.21 -6.12
CA SER A 164 1.55 12.47 -6.30
C SER A 164 2.32 11.17 -6.53
N THR A 165 3.26 11.21 -7.47
CA THR A 165 4.18 10.12 -7.80
C THR A 165 5.55 10.70 -8.17
N LYS A 166 6.55 9.85 -8.42
CA LYS A 166 7.85 10.23 -8.96
C LYS A 166 8.04 9.70 -10.38
N ASN A 167 7.03 9.86 -11.23
CA ASN A 167 7.01 9.38 -12.63
C ASN A 167 8.11 9.99 -13.53
N THR A 168 8.78 11.07 -13.12
CA THR A 168 9.96 11.57 -13.84
C THR A 168 11.16 10.62 -13.74
N ILE A 169 11.25 9.86 -12.64
CA ILE A 169 12.29 8.86 -12.36
C ILE A 169 11.75 7.45 -12.65
N LEU A 170 10.64 7.08 -12.02
CA LEU A 170 9.99 5.78 -12.23
C LEU A 170 9.04 5.83 -13.43
N LYS A 171 9.61 6.08 -14.62
CA LYS A 171 8.87 6.41 -15.83
C LYS A 171 7.76 5.42 -16.19
N LYS A 172 8.04 4.11 -16.07
CA LYS A 172 7.06 3.06 -16.37
C LYS A 172 6.16 2.74 -15.18
N TYR A 173 6.74 2.59 -13.98
CA TYR A 173 6.00 2.18 -12.78
C TYR A 173 5.02 3.27 -12.31
N ASP A 174 5.54 4.43 -11.93
CA ASP A 174 4.74 5.56 -11.46
C ASP A 174 3.99 6.25 -12.60
N GLY A 175 4.52 6.17 -13.83
CA GLY A 175 3.80 6.59 -15.03
C GLY A 175 2.48 5.83 -15.17
N ARG A 176 2.46 4.51 -14.89
CA ARG A 176 1.24 3.71 -14.97
C ARG A 176 0.17 4.16 -13.98
N PHE A 177 0.55 4.53 -12.76
CA PHE A 177 -0.38 5.13 -11.79
C PHE A 177 -0.99 6.43 -12.30
N LYS A 178 -0.14 7.35 -12.78
CA LYS A 178 -0.59 8.64 -13.33
C LYS A 178 -1.57 8.43 -14.48
N ASP A 179 -1.22 7.58 -15.44
CA ASP A 179 -2.00 7.37 -16.66
C ASP A 179 -3.37 6.75 -16.34
N ILE A 180 -3.42 5.74 -15.46
CA ILE A 180 -4.68 5.11 -15.02
C ILE A 180 -5.59 6.13 -14.32
N PHE A 181 -5.06 6.92 -13.39
CA PHE A 181 -5.85 7.94 -12.69
C PHE A 181 -6.39 9.00 -13.66
N GLN A 182 -5.55 9.46 -14.58
CA GLN A 182 -5.94 10.48 -15.56
C GLN A 182 -7.01 9.94 -16.53
N GLU A 183 -6.84 8.70 -17.02
CA GLU A 183 -7.82 8.05 -17.89
C GLU A 183 -9.18 7.91 -17.20
N ILE A 184 -9.20 7.40 -15.98
CA ILE A 184 -10.43 7.24 -15.19
C ILE A 184 -11.09 8.59 -14.91
N TYR A 185 -10.30 9.60 -14.53
CA TYR A 185 -10.81 10.95 -14.28
C TYR A 185 -11.55 11.48 -15.50
N HIS A 186 -10.88 11.52 -16.65
CA HIS A 186 -11.46 12.06 -17.89
C HIS A 186 -12.69 11.28 -18.36
N LYS A 187 -12.67 9.95 -18.25
CA LYS A 187 -13.78 9.10 -18.73
C LYS A 187 -15.01 9.13 -17.81
N GLN A 188 -14.84 9.28 -16.49
CA GLN A 188 -15.92 8.95 -15.54
C GLN A 188 -16.19 9.98 -14.44
N TYR A 189 -15.23 10.84 -14.11
CA TYR A 189 -15.32 11.70 -12.92
C TYR A 189 -15.22 13.21 -13.22
N LYS A 190 -14.62 13.62 -14.34
CA LYS A 190 -14.42 15.03 -14.69
C LYS A 190 -15.71 15.86 -14.57
N THR A 191 -16.79 15.44 -15.22
CA THR A 191 -18.08 16.16 -15.17
C THR A 191 -18.68 16.21 -13.77
N LYS A 192 -18.43 15.20 -12.93
CA LYS A 192 -18.93 15.16 -11.54
C LYS A 192 -18.15 16.11 -10.63
N PHE A 193 -16.83 16.18 -10.82
CA PHE A 193 -15.94 17.10 -10.12
C PHE A 193 -16.27 18.56 -10.49
N GLU A 194 -16.39 18.85 -11.79
CA GLU A 194 -16.79 20.16 -12.30
C GLU A 194 -18.16 20.60 -11.76
N ALA A 195 -19.15 19.69 -11.74
CA ALA A 195 -20.47 19.98 -11.17
C ALA A 195 -20.44 20.23 -9.65
N ALA A 196 -19.50 19.61 -8.93
CA ALA A 196 -19.30 19.80 -7.50
C ALA A 196 -18.39 21.01 -7.18
N GLY A 197 -17.81 21.67 -8.20
CA GLY A 197 -16.92 22.82 -8.04
C GLY A 197 -15.57 22.48 -7.41
N ILE A 198 -15.09 21.24 -7.57
CA ILE A 198 -13.83 20.71 -7.00
C ILE A 198 -12.94 20.05 -8.04
#